data_AF-A0A3L9Y3J6-F1
#
_entry.id   AF-A0A3L9Y3J6-F1
#
_cell.length_a   1.000
_cell.length_b   1.000
_cell.length_c   1.000
_cell.angle_alpha   90.00
_cell.angle_beta   90.00
_cell.angle_gamma   90.00
#
_symmetry.space_group_name_H-M   'P 1'
#
loop_
_entity.id
_entity.type
_entity.pdbx_description
1 polymer ?
#
loop_
_entity_poly.entity_id
_entity_poly.type
_entity_poly.pdbx_seq_one_letter_code
_entity_poly.pdbx_strand_id
1 'polypeptide(L)' 'MAVPQNKITKSRRNMRRAHDALVADNPNECPNCGELKRPHHICPSCGHYADREVIAQADEIDLDDDAA' A
#
# COMPACT_ATOMS: atom_id res chain seq x y z
N MET A 1 8.81 -39.94 -5.58
CA MET A 1 8.78 -38.48 -5.82
C MET A 1 9.30 -38.22 -7.22
N ALA A 2 8.54 -37.54 -8.08
CA ALA A 2 9.02 -37.20 -9.41
C ALA A 2 10.11 -36.13 -9.32
N VAL A 3 11.25 -36.36 -9.98
CA VAL A 3 12.38 -35.43 -10.04
C VAL A 3 12.67 -35.04 -11.50
N PRO A 4 13.15 -33.82 -11.76
CA PRO A 4 13.54 -33.43 -13.10
C PRO A 4 14.76 -34.24 -13.55
N GLN A 5 14.68 -34.82 -14.75
CA GLN A 5 15.80 -35.57 -15.36
C GLN A 5 17.01 -34.66 -15.64
N ASN A 6 16.78 -33.40 -15.98
CA ASN A 6 17.81 -32.45 -16.44
C ASN A 6 17.65 -31.07 -15.78
N LYS A 7 18.74 -30.31 -15.73
CA LYS A 7 18.75 -28.92 -15.28
C LYS A 7 17.94 -28.02 -16.22
N ILE A 8 17.07 -27.20 -15.66
CA ILE A 8 16.34 -26.16 -16.40
C ILE A 8 17.31 -25.04 -16.79
N THR A 9 17.40 -24.71 -18.08
CA THR A 9 18.28 -23.65 -18.58
C THR A 9 17.83 -22.27 -18.08
N LYS A 10 18.78 -21.33 -17.97
CA LYS A 10 18.48 -19.94 -17.55
C LYS A 10 17.41 -19.30 -18.45
N SER A 11 17.51 -19.53 -19.77
CA SER A 11 16.54 -19.04 -20.75
C SER A 11 15.13 -19.59 -20.49
N ARG A 12 14.96 -20.91 -20.35
CA ARG A 12 13.64 -21.53 -20.07
C ARG A 12 13.02 -21.04 -18.77
N ARG A 13 13.83 -20.91 -17.71
CA ARG A 13 13.37 -20.36 -16.43
C ARG A 13 12.93 -18.91 -16.56
N ASN A 14 13.71 -18.08 -17.25
CA ASN A 14 13.43 -16.65 -17.38
C ASN A 14 12.24 -16.38 -18.31
N MET A 15 12.08 -17.11 -19.42
CA MET A 15 10.89 -17.03 -20.26
C MET A 15 9.61 -17.39 -19.50
N ARG A 16 9.67 -18.43 -18.66
CA ARG A 16 8.54 -18.78 -17.78
C ARG A 16 8.19 -17.64 -16.82
N ARG A 17 9.20 -16.97 -16.26
CA ARG A 17 9.03 -15.84 -15.31
C ARG A 17 8.77 -14.49 -15.98
N ALA A 18 8.72 -14.43 -17.31
CA ALA A 18 8.58 -13.16 -18.04
C ALA A 18 7.25 -12.45 -17.75
N HIS A 19 6.24 -13.20 -17.31
CA HIS A 19 4.92 -12.69 -16.97
C HIS A 19 4.72 -12.48 -15.46
N ASP A 20 5.71 -12.79 -14.63
CA ASP A 20 5.62 -12.69 -13.16
C ASP A 20 5.89 -11.26 -12.66
N ALA A 21 5.59 -10.24 -13.45
CA ALA A 21 5.81 -8.84 -13.10
C ALA A 21 4.64 -8.30 -12.27
N LEU A 22 4.95 -7.53 -11.23
CA LEU A 22 3.97 -6.78 -10.46
C LEU A 22 3.64 -5.46 -11.15
N VAL A 23 2.42 -4.98 -10.99
CA VAL A 23 1.96 -3.66 -11.46
C VAL A 23 1.81 -2.74 -10.26
N ALA A 24 2.18 -1.47 -10.43
CA ALA A 24 1.98 -0.47 -9.39
C ALA A 24 0.48 -0.15 -9.22
N ASP A 25 0.08 0.16 -7.98
CA ASP A 25 -1.26 0.67 -7.69
C ASP A 25 -1.46 2.06 -8.34
N ASN A 26 -2.71 2.45 -8.60
CA ASN A 26 -3.06 3.77 -9.12
C ASN A 26 -3.60 4.67 -7.99
N PRO A 27 -2.76 5.52 -7.36
CA PRO A 27 -3.21 6.46 -6.34
C PRO A 27 -3.94 7.66 -6.96
N ASN A 28 -5.00 8.12 -6.29
CA ASN A 28 -5.73 9.33 -6.62
C ASN A 28 -5.57 10.37 -5.51
N GLU A 29 -5.62 11.64 -5.88
CA GLU A 29 -5.57 12.75 -4.93
C GLU A 29 -6.81 12.77 -4.01
N CYS A 30 -6.59 13.04 -2.73
CA CYS A 30 -7.67 13.24 -1.77
C CYS A 30 -8.26 14.66 -1.91
N PRO A 31 -9.59 14.82 -2.10
CA PRO A 31 -10.20 16.15 -2.25
C PRO A 31 -10.17 17.01 -0.97
N ASN A 32 -9.93 16.41 0.20
CA ASN A 32 -9.91 17.14 1.47
C ASN A 32 -8.51 17.66 1.84
N CYS A 33 -7.48 16.81 1.73
CA CYS A 33 -6.13 17.14 2.19
C CYS A 33 -5.06 17.20 1.08
N GLY A 34 -5.39 16.85 -0.17
CA GLY A 34 -4.45 16.84 -1.29
C GLY A 34 -3.46 15.67 -1.31
N GLU A 35 -3.45 14.81 -0.29
CA GLU A 35 -2.54 13.65 -0.24
C GLU A 35 -3.00 12.52 -1.17
N LEU A 36 -2.05 11.72 -1.65
CA LEU A 36 -2.32 10.54 -2.47
C LEU A 36 -2.97 9.43 -1.63
N LYS A 37 -4.12 8.96 -2.09
CA LYS A 37 -4.86 7.85 -1.46
C LYS A 37 -5.27 6.80 -2.48
N ARG A 38 -5.62 5.61 -1.97
CA ARG A 38 -6.23 4.57 -2.80
C ARG A 38 -7.64 4.98 -3.24
N PRO A 39 -8.03 4.76 -4.51
CA PRO A 39 -9.39 5.02 -4.99
C PRO A 39 -10.42 4.25 -4.17
N HIS A 40 -11.58 4.85 -3.87
CA HIS A 40 -12.65 4.25 -3.06
C HIS A 40 -12.30 3.82 -1.63
N HIS A 41 -11.13 4.24 -1.11
CA HIS A 41 -10.76 4.04 0.28
C HIS A 41 -10.80 5.35 1.08
N ILE A 42 -10.91 5.22 2.41
CA ILE A 42 -10.71 6.30 3.37
C ILE A 42 -9.27 6.81 3.23
N CYS A 43 -9.08 8.12 3.25
CA CYS A 43 -7.74 8.71 3.24
C CYS A 43 -7.03 8.35 4.56
N PRO A 44 -5.83 7.72 4.52
CA PRO A 44 -5.10 7.39 5.74
C PRO A 44 -4.61 8.64 6.48
N SER A 45 -4.35 9.73 5.75
CA SER A 45 -3.76 10.95 6.31
C SER A 45 -4.77 11.83 7.04
N CYS A 46 -6.00 11.94 6.53
CA CYS A 46 -7.03 12.79 7.14
C CYS A 46 -8.26 12.03 7.66
N GLY A 47 -8.36 10.71 7.48
CA GLY A 47 -9.50 9.93 8.01
C GLY A 47 -10.85 10.17 7.29
N HIS A 48 -10.85 10.91 6.18
CA HIS A 48 -12.07 11.25 5.44
C HIS A 48 -12.36 10.30 4.27
N TYR A 49 -13.64 10.07 4.01
CA TYR A 49 -14.17 9.45 2.79
C TYR A 49 -15.23 10.35 2.16
N ALA A 50 -14.91 10.89 0.98
CA ALA A 50 -15.64 12.01 0.37
C ALA A 50 -15.72 13.17 1.38
N ASP A 51 -16.93 13.69 1.65
CA ASP A 51 -17.15 14.85 2.53
C ASP A 51 -17.38 14.47 4.00
N ARG A 52 -17.21 13.20 4.35
CA ARG A 52 -17.45 12.71 5.71
C ARG A 52 -16.16 12.29 6.39
N GLU A 53 -15.96 12.80 7.60
CA GLU A 53 -14.98 12.29 8.54
C GLU A 53 -15.46 10.94 9.08
N VAL A 54 -14.64 9.90 8.88
CA VAL A 54 -14.99 8.52 9.29
C VAL A 54 -14.18 8.09 10.51
N ILE A 55 -12.96 8.61 10.63
CA ILE A 55 -12.06 8.35 11.74
C ILE A 55 -11.79 9.69 12.40
N ALA A 56 -12.22 9.85 13.66
CA ALA A 56 -11.75 10.94 14.49
C ALA A 56 -10.26 10.68 14.77
N GLN A 57 -9.37 11.52 14.24
CA GLN A 57 -7.98 11.46 14.66
C GLN A 57 -7.93 11.94 16.11
N ALA A 58 -7.59 11.03 17.02
CA ALA A 58 -7.25 11.42 18.39
C ALA A 58 -5.91 12.16 18.31
N ASP A 59 -5.94 13.46 18.60
CA ASP A 59 -4.75 14.29 18.71
C ASP A 59 -3.75 13.65 19.69
N GLU A 60 -2.47 13.78 19.36
CA GLU A 60 -1.35 13.34 20.20
C GLU A 60 -1.54 13.83 21.65
N ILE A 61 -1.55 12.91 22.60
CA ILE A 61 -1.48 13.24 24.01
C ILE A 61 -0.02 13.61 24.28
N ASP A 62 0.27 14.91 24.36
CA ASP A 62 1.56 15.43 24.82
C ASP A 62 1.75 15.01 26.29
N LEU A 63 2.56 13.96 26.53
CA LEU A 63 2.79 13.36 27.85
C LEU A 63 4.02 13.96 28.57
N ASP A 64 4.59 15.06 28.06
CA ASP A 64 5.89 15.54 28.50
C ASP A 64 5.86 16.76 29.45
N ASP A 65 4.69 17.26 29.87
CA ASP A 65 4.58 18.48 30.71
C ASP A 65 4.44 18.24 32.25
N ASP A 66 4.41 16.99 32.73
CA ASP A 66 4.19 16.67 34.17
C ASP A 66 5.44 16.15 34.93
N ALA A 67 6.64 16.61 34.54
CA ALA A 67 7.88 16.34 35.28
C ALA A 67 8.55 17.63 35.79
N ALA A 68 7.92 18.26 36.80
CA ALA A 68 8.52 19.33 37.61
C ALA A 68 8.58 18.95 39.09
#